data_AF-A0A1A7XM41-F1
#
_entry.id   AF-A0A1A7XM41-F1
#
_cell.length_a   1.000
_cell.length_b   1.000
_cell.length_c   1.000
_cell.angle_alpha   90.00
_cell.angle_beta   90.00
_cell.angle_gamma   90.00
#
_symmetry.space_group_name_H-M   'P 1'
#
loop_
_entity.id
_entity.type
_entity.pdbx_description
1 polymer ?
#
loop_
_entity_poly.entity_id
_entity_poly.type
_entity_poly.pdbx_seq_one_letter_code
_entity_poly.pdbx_strand_id
1 'polypeptide(L)'
;MKQELEAEYLAVFKKTVQVHEVFLQRLSSHPVLSKDRNFQIFLEYDQDLSVRRKNAKEMFGGFFKNMVKSADEVLISGIKEVDDFFEQEKTFLLDYFSKIKDSTAKAEKMTRSHKNIADDYIHLSATLNTICAED
;
A
#
# COMPACT_ATOMS: atom_id res chain seq x y z
N MET A 1 -20.91 -12.74 18.14
CA MET A 1 -19.61 -12.45 18.80
C MET A 1 -18.43 -13.21 18.19
N LYS A 2 -18.25 -14.54 18.37
CA LYS A 2 -17.06 -15.25 17.82
C LYS A 2 -16.99 -15.22 16.28
N GLN A 3 -18.11 -15.43 15.60
CA GLN A 3 -18.18 -15.41 14.12
C GLN A 3 -17.97 -14.00 13.53
N GLU A 4 -18.37 -12.94 14.23
CA GLU A 4 -18.15 -11.56 13.78
C GLU A 4 -16.67 -11.17 13.87
N LEU A 5 -16.00 -11.58 14.96
CA LEU A 5 -14.55 -11.41 15.12
C LEU A 5 -13.75 -12.17 14.06
N GLU A 6 -14.16 -13.40 13.72
CA GLU A 6 -13.55 -14.19 12.65
C GLU A 6 -13.74 -13.52 11.27
N ALA A 7 -14.94 -12.98 11.01
CA ALA A 7 -15.23 -12.27 9.76
C ALA A 7 -14.41 -10.98 9.62
N GLU A 8 -14.28 -10.20 10.69
CA GLU A 8 -13.46 -8.98 10.72
C GLU A 8 -11.97 -9.31 10.52
N TYR A 9 -11.45 -10.33 11.21
CA TYR A 9 -10.09 -10.80 11.03
C TYR A 9 -9.82 -11.20 9.58
N LEU A 10 -10.73 -11.98 8.98
CA LEU A 10 -10.59 -12.42 7.59
C LEU A 10 -10.62 -11.24 6.61
N ALA A 11 -11.43 -10.21 6.88
CA ALA A 11 -11.47 -9.01 6.06
C ALA A 11 -10.13 -8.25 6.11
N VAL A 12 -9.54 -8.08 7.29
CA VAL A 12 -8.22 -7.44 7.46
C VAL A 12 -7.11 -8.26 6.82
N PHE A 13 -7.14 -9.59 6.98
CA PHE A 13 -6.20 -10.50 6.34
C PHE A 13 -6.26 -10.36 4.81
N LYS A 14 -7.45 -10.45 4.21
CA LYS A 14 -7.65 -10.29 2.76
C LYS A 14 -7.16 -8.94 2.25
N LYS A 15 -7.46 -7.87 2.97
CA LYS A 15 -6.96 -6.52 2.64
C LYS A 15 -5.43 -6.47 2.66
N THR A 16 -4.81 -7.08 3.67
CA THR A 16 -3.36 -7.12 3.81
C THR A 16 -2.72 -7.94 2.68
N VAL A 17 -3.27 -9.12 2.36
CA VAL A 17 -2.81 -9.96 1.24
C VAL A 17 -2.89 -9.19 -0.08
N GLN A 18 -4.01 -8.53 -0.35
CA GLN A 18 -4.19 -7.73 -1.56
C GLN A 18 -3.16 -6.60 -1.67
N VAL A 19 -2.83 -5.93 -0.57
CA VAL A 19 -1.79 -4.88 -0.56
C VAL A 19 -0.42 -5.46 -0.91
N HIS A 20 -0.04 -6.61 -0.33
CA HIS A 20 1.23 -7.27 -0.64
C HIS A 20 1.27 -7.77 -2.08
N GLU A 21 0.18 -8.34 -2.58
CA GLU A 21 0.06 -8.80 -3.96
C GLU A 21 0.31 -7.66 -4.95
N VAL A 22 -0.40 -6.54 -4.80
CA VAL A 22 -0.23 -5.37 -5.67
C VAL A 22 1.19 -4.81 -5.57
N PHE A 23 1.78 -4.80 -4.37
CA PHE A 23 3.16 -4.37 -4.17
C PHE A 23 4.15 -5.26 -4.94
N LEU A 24 4.05 -6.59 -4.80
CA LEU A 24 4.91 -7.54 -5.50
C LEU A 24 4.72 -7.47 -7.02
N GLN A 25 3.48 -7.32 -7.50
CA GLN A 25 3.18 -7.11 -8.91
C GLN A 25 3.89 -5.86 -9.44
N ARG A 26 3.82 -4.73 -8.72
CA ARG A 26 4.52 -3.49 -9.11
C ARG A 26 6.04 -3.68 -9.17
N LEU A 27 6.65 -4.31 -8.16
CA LEU A 27 8.09 -4.59 -8.16
C LEU A 27 8.48 -5.48 -9.35
N SER A 28 7.71 -6.54 -9.59
CA SER A 28 7.96 -7.48 -10.69
C SER A 28 7.80 -6.84 -12.08
N SER A 29 6.91 -5.85 -12.23
CA SER A 29 6.70 -5.13 -13.49
C SER A 29 7.74 -4.02 -13.75
N HIS A 30 8.48 -3.60 -12.72
CA HIS A 30 9.40 -2.47 -12.83
C HIS A 30 10.70 -2.89 -13.54
N PRO A 31 11.19 -2.15 -14.55
CA PRO A 31 12.32 -2.57 -15.40
C PRO A 31 13.66 -2.73 -14.65
N VAL A 32 13.83 -2.00 -13.54
CA VAL A 32 15.01 -2.09 -12.66
C VAL A 32 14.79 -3.04 -11.48
N LEU A 33 13.78 -2.80 -10.63
CA LEU A 33 13.56 -3.54 -9.39
C LEU A 33 13.28 -5.04 -9.59
N SER A 34 12.67 -5.43 -10.72
CA SER A 34 12.42 -6.85 -11.04
C SER A 34 13.70 -7.68 -11.17
N LYS A 35 14.84 -7.04 -11.42
CA LYS A 35 16.16 -7.67 -11.57
C LYS A 35 16.94 -7.72 -10.26
N ASP A 36 16.38 -7.22 -9.16
CA ASP A 36 17.05 -7.24 -7.86
C ASP A 36 17.23 -8.68 -7.37
N ARG A 37 18.46 -9.01 -6.96
CA ARG A 37 18.80 -10.37 -6.54
C ARG A 37 18.09 -10.78 -5.26
N ASN A 38 17.91 -9.86 -4.31
CA ASN A 38 17.20 -10.17 -3.06
C ASN A 38 15.72 -10.35 -3.32
N PHE A 39 15.15 -9.59 -4.26
CA PHE A 39 13.75 -9.77 -4.68
C PHE A 39 13.51 -11.14 -5.32
N GLN A 40 14.41 -11.61 -6.20
CA GLN A 40 14.34 -12.96 -6.76
C GLN A 40 14.45 -14.04 -5.68
N ILE A 41 15.41 -13.92 -4.76
CA ILE A 41 15.55 -14.85 -3.63
C ILE A 41 14.28 -14.83 -2.77
N PHE A 42 13.72 -13.66 -2.48
CA PHE A 42 12.48 -13.53 -1.71
C PHE A 42 11.30 -14.27 -2.35
N LEU A 43 11.23 -14.33 -3.68
CA LEU A 43 10.14 -15.00 -4.41
C LEU A 43 10.37 -16.52 -4.61
N GLU A 44 11.62 -16.94 -4.79
CA GLU A 44 11.95 -18.32 -5.20
C GLU A 44 12.40 -19.21 -4.03
N TYR A 45 12.83 -18.62 -2.92
CA TYR A 45 13.37 -19.38 -1.80
C TYR A 45 12.24 -20.09 -1.04
N ASP A 46 12.34 -21.42 -0.98
CA ASP A 46 11.32 -22.33 -0.46
C ASP A 46 11.60 -22.81 0.98
N GLN A 47 12.72 -22.39 1.56
CA GLN A 47 13.13 -22.71 2.93
C GLN A 47 12.95 -21.51 3.87
N ASP A 48 13.17 -21.71 5.17
CA ASP A 48 13.14 -20.61 6.13
C ASP A 48 14.35 -19.67 5.96
N LEU A 49 14.07 -18.39 5.74
CA LEU A 49 15.08 -17.33 5.70
C LEU A 49 15.49 -16.93 7.12
N SER A 50 16.56 -17.53 7.66
CA SER A 50 17.18 -17.06 8.90
C SER A 50 18.06 -15.82 8.65
N VAL A 51 17.45 -14.66 8.36
CA VAL A 51 18.21 -13.44 8.09
C VAL A 51 18.61 -12.77 9.40
N ARG A 52 19.89 -12.89 9.79
CA ARG A 52 20.44 -12.11 10.92
C ARG A 52 20.36 -10.62 10.59
N ARG A 53 19.54 -9.86 11.33
CA ARG A 53 19.48 -8.39 11.20
C ARG A 53 20.89 -7.83 11.40
N LYS A 54 21.38 -7.05 10.43
CA LYS A 54 22.65 -6.31 10.58
C LYS A 54 22.52 -5.33 11.74
N ASN A 55 23.53 -5.26 12.59
CA ASN A 55 23.55 -4.31 13.70
C ASN A 55 23.72 -2.86 13.16
N ALA A 56 23.37 -1.85 13.97
CA ALA A 56 23.45 -0.44 13.55
C ALA A 56 24.86 -0.04 13.04
N LYS A 57 25.91 -0.69 13.59
CA LYS A 57 27.31 -0.48 13.21
C LYS A 57 27.63 -1.01 11.79
N GLU A 58 27.07 -2.15 11.41
CA GLU A 58 27.18 -2.76 10.07
C GLU A 58 26.38 -2.00 9.00
N MET A 59 25.22 -1.43 9.37
CA MET A 59 24.45 -0.55 8.50
C MET A 59 25.24 0.73 8.19
N PHE A 60 25.72 1.44 9.22
CA PHE A 60 26.43 2.72 9.06
C PHE A 60 27.71 2.57 8.22
N GLY A 61 28.52 1.55 8.48
CA GLY A 61 29.75 1.29 7.71
C GLY A 61 29.52 1.04 6.21
N GLY A 62 28.34 0.55 5.82
CA GLY A 62 27.98 0.36 4.40
C GLY A 62 27.64 1.67 3.68
N PHE A 63 27.04 2.64 4.38
CA PHE A 63 26.66 3.93 3.80
C PHE A 63 27.89 4.80 3.47
N PHE A 64 28.91 4.86 4.33
CA PHE A 64 30.13 5.64 4.05
C PHE A 64 30.91 5.12 2.84
N LYS A 65 30.94 3.79 2.66
CA LYS A 65 31.67 3.14 1.56
C LYS A 65 31.04 3.43 0.20
N ASN A 66 29.72 3.64 0.14
CA ASN A 66 29.02 4.03 -1.08
C ASN A 66 29.04 5.55 -1.29
N MET A 67 29.05 6.36 -0.22
CA MET A 67 29.11 7.82 -0.31
C MET A 67 30.47 8.34 -0.81
N VAL A 68 31.59 7.71 -0.40
CA VAL A 68 32.94 8.04 -0.90
C VAL A 68 33.08 7.77 -2.40
N LYS A 69 32.33 6.80 -2.96
CA LYS A 69 32.31 6.55 -4.41
C LYS A 69 31.44 7.55 -5.17
N SER A 70 30.46 8.18 -4.52
CA SER A 70 29.55 9.14 -5.14
C SER A 70 30.08 10.57 -5.15
N ALA A 71 31.16 10.85 -4.42
CA ALA A 71 31.79 12.18 -4.38
C ALA A 71 32.74 12.44 -5.55
N ASP A 72 33.15 11.40 -6.30
CA ASP A 72 34.10 11.51 -7.40
C ASP A 72 33.43 11.74 -8.77
N GLU A 73 32.09 11.84 -8.82
CA GLU A 73 31.35 12.11 -10.07
C GLU A 73 30.56 13.42 -10.05
N VAL A 74 30.58 14.23 -8.97
CA VAL A 74 29.71 15.41 -8.94
C VAL A 74 30.34 16.70 -8.42
N LEU A 75 30.92 17.41 -9.39
CA LEU A 75 30.84 18.86 -9.52
C LEU A 75 29.36 19.33 -9.52
N ILE A 76 28.70 19.23 -8.37
CA ILE A 76 27.33 19.70 -8.12
C ILE A 76 27.42 21.18 -7.67
N SER A 77 27.83 22.06 -8.59
CA SER A 77 27.82 23.52 -8.34
C SER A 77 26.96 24.30 -9.32
N GLY A 78 26.20 23.62 -10.18
CA GLY A 78 25.23 24.19 -11.13
C GLY A 78 23.75 23.96 -10.79
N ILE A 79 23.43 23.54 -9.56
CA ILE A 79 22.05 23.18 -9.12
C ILE A 79 21.20 24.44 -8.94
N LYS A 80 20.51 24.87 -9.99
CA LYS A 80 19.27 25.67 -9.86
C LYS A 80 18.11 24.98 -10.58
N GLU A 81 18.37 24.45 -11.77
CA GLU A 81 17.36 23.70 -12.55
C GLU A 81 16.90 22.41 -11.88
N VAL A 82 17.80 21.75 -11.13
CA VAL A 82 17.48 20.53 -10.37
C VAL A 82 16.49 20.84 -9.24
N ASP A 83 16.58 22.03 -8.62
CA ASP A 83 15.67 22.45 -7.55
C ASP A 83 14.27 22.77 -8.11
N ASP A 84 14.20 23.50 -9.23
CA ASP A 84 12.93 23.84 -9.89
C ASP A 84 12.16 22.59 -10.34
N PHE A 85 12.85 21.58 -10.88
CA PHE A 85 12.24 20.30 -11.24
C PHE A 85 11.66 19.59 -10.01
N PHE A 86 12.43 19.44 -8.93
CA PHE A 86 11.96 18.74 -7.74
C PHE A 86 10.82 19.47 -7.02
N GLU A 87 10.81 20.81 -7.00
CA GLU A 87 9.69 21.58 -6.45
C GLU A 87 8.42 21.46 -7.30
N GLN A 88 8.54 21.42 -8.63
CA GLN A 88 7.41 21.12 -9.52
C GLN A 88 6.87 19.71 -9.30
N GLU A 89 7.74 18.70 -9.28
CA GLU A 89 7.35 17.30 -9.02
C GLU A 89 6.71 17.13 -7.64
N LYS A 90 7.26 17.77 -6.60
CA LYS A 90 6.69 17.77 -5.26
C LYS A 90 5.30 18.41 -5.25
N THR A 91 5.11 19.53 -5.94
CA THR A 91 3.79 20.18 -6.05
C THR A 91 2.80 19.26 -6.76
N PHE A 92 3.21 18.64 -7.87
CA PHE A 92 2.40 17.65 -8.59
C PHE A 92 2.00 16.47 -7.70
N LEU A 93 2.96 15.88 -6.98
CA LEU A 93 2.72 14.75 -6.09
C LEU A 93 1.74 15.09 -4.96
N LEU A 94 1.83 16.30 -4.39
CA LEU A 94 0.92 16.76 -3.35
C LEU A 94 -0.51 16.95 -3.89
N ASP A 95 -0.66 17.59 -5.05
CA ASP A 95 -1.97 17.77 -5.70
C ASP A 95 -2.58 16.42 -6.10
N TYR A 96 -1.78 15.54 -6.71
CA TYR A 96 -2.21 14.20 -7.10
C TYR A 96 -2.62 13.36 -5.88
N PHE A 97 -1.85 13.39 -4.80
CA PHE A 97 -2.21 12.74 -3.54
C PHE A 97 -3.53 13.26 -2.99
N SER A 98 -3.74 14.59 -2.98
CA SER A 98 -4.99 15.19 -2.54
C SER A 98 -6.18 14.67 -3.35
N LYS A 99 -6.05 14.63 -4.68
CA LYS A 99 -7.10 14.11 -5.57
C LYS A 99 -7.43 12.65 -5.32
N ILE A 100 -6.42 11.80 -5.10
CA ILE A 100 -6.62 10.38 -4.74
C ILE A 100 -7.34 10.29 -3.39
N LYS A 101 -6.88 11.05 -2.39
CA LYS A 101 -7.45 11.05 -1.04
C LYS A 101 -8.93 11.43 -1.07
N ASP A 102 -9.27 12.50 -1.77
CA ASP A 102 -10.66 12.98 -1.91
C ASP A 102 -11.54 11.97 -2.65
N SER A 103 -11.02 11.37 -3.73
CA SER A 103 -11.73 10.35 -4.49
C SER A 103 -11.99 9.10 -3.66
N THR A 104 -11.00 8.68 -2.86
CA THR A 104 -11.11 7.55 -1.93
C THR A 104 -12.18 7.83 -0.88
N ALA A 105 -12.18 9.02 -0.27
CA ALA A 105 -13.18 9.41 0.72
C ALA A 105 -14.61 9.43 0.14
N LYS A 106 -14.77 9.89 -1.11
CA LYS A 106 -16.05 9.84 -1.83
C LYS A 106 -16.52 8.40 -2.06
N ALA A 107 -15.63 7.52 -2.51
CA ALA A 107 -15.94 6.11 -2.73
C ALA A 107 -16.33 5.38 -1.43
N GLU A 108 -15.66 5.69 -0.32
CA GLU A 108 -16.04 5.16 1.00
C GLU A 108 -17.42 5.65 1.45
N LYS A 109 -17.74 6.94 1.23
CA LYS A 109 -19.07 7.48 1.54
C LYS A 109 -20.16 6.76 0.74
N MET A 110 -19.93 6.55 -0.55
CA MET A 110 -20.82 5.79 -1.42
C MET A 110 -21.02 4.35 -0.90
N THR A 111 -19.95 3.67 -0.51
CA THR A 111 -20.01 2.31 0.05
C THR A 111 -20.86 2.26 1.32
N ARG A 112 -20.71 3.25 2.22
CA ARG A 112 -21.55 3.37 3.43
C ARG A 112 -23.02 3.63 3.08
N SER A 113 -23.31 4.51 2.13
CA SER A 113 -24.67 4.77 1.68
C SER A 113 -25.34 3.52 1.09
N HIS A 114 -24.61 2.73 0.30
CA HIS A 114 -25.14 1.45 -0.21
C HIS A 114 -25.44 0.45 0.91
N LYS A 115 -24.57 0.36 1.92
CA LYS A 115 -24.83 -0.47 3.10
C LYS A 115 -26.13 -0.05 3.80
N ASN A 116 -26.31 1.25 4.04
CA ASN A 116 -27.53 1.74 4.70
C ASN A 116 -28.80 1.38 3.91
N ILE A 117 -28.79 1.55 2.59
CA ILE A 117 -29.93 1.18 1.73
C ILE A 117 -30.19 -0.32 1.79
N ALA A 118 -29.14 -1.15 1.81
CA ALA A 118 -29.29 -2.59 1.94
C ALA A 118 -29.90 -2.98 3.31
N ASP A 119 -29.45 -2.34 4.39
CA ASP A 119 -29.99 -2.55 5.73
C ASP A 119 -31.48 -2.12 5.80
N ASP A 120 -31.86 -1.02 5.16
CA ASP A 120 -33.26 -0.58 5.03
C ASP A 120 -34.13 -1.60 4.27
N TYR A 121 -33.62 -2.14 3.14
CA TYR A 121 -34.34 -3.17 2.39
C TYR A 121 -34.51 -4.47 3.17
N ILE A 122 -33.49 -4.89 3.93
CA ILE A 122 -33.57 -6.06 4.80
C ILE A 122 -34.67 -5.84 5.85
N HIS A 123 -34.71 -4.65 6.48
CA HIS A 123 -35.71 -4.33 7.50
C HIS A 123 -37.13 -4.28 6.92
N LEU A 124 -37.32 -3.65 5.75
CA LEU A 124 -38.61 -3.63 5.06
C LEU A 124 -39.08 -5.04 4.69
N SER A 125 -38.20 -5.86 4.12
CA SER A 125 -38.52 -7.23 3.77
C SER A 125 -38.90 -8.06 5.00
N ALA A 126 -38.19 -7.91 6.12
CA ALA A 126 -38.50 -8.62 7.35
C ALA A 126 -39.89 -8.21 7.88
N THR A 127 -40.18 -6.91 7.92
CA THR A 127 -41.47 -6.38 8.37
C THR A 127 -42.62 -6.91 7.51
N LEU A 128 -42.48 -6.90 6.19
CA LEU A 128 -43.49 -7.41 5.28
C LEU A 128 -43.77 -8.90 5.48
N ASN A 129 -42.70 -9.70 5.66
CA ASN A 129 -42.86 -11.13 5.93
C ASN A 129 -43.59 -11.39 7.24
N THR A 130 -43.34 -10.58 8.28
CA THR A 130 -44.07 -10.68 9.55
C THR A 130 -45.55 -10.38 9.37
N ILE A 131 -45.89 -9.28 8.67
CA ILE A 131 -47.29 -8.91 8.40
C ILE A 131 -48.01 -10.02 7.64
N CYS A 132 -47.39 -10.58 6.59
CA CYS A 132 -47.98 -11.68 5.83
C CYS A 132 -48.13 -12.99 6.62
N ALA A 133 -47.40 -13.17 7.71
CA ALA A 133 -47.50 -14.36 8.57
C ALA A 133 -48.53 -14.20 9.70
N GLU A 134 -49.02 -12.98 9.93
CA GLU A 134 -50.03 -12.67 10.95
C GLU A 134 -51.49 -12.74 10.40
N ASP A 135 -51.66 -12.86 9.08
CA ASP A 135 -52.92 -13.18 8.38
C ASP A 135 -53.12 -14.71 8.20
#